data_AF-A0A1V6I1P1-F1
#
_entry.id   AF-A0A1V6I1P1-F1
#
_cell.length_a   1.000
_cell.length_b   1.000
_cell.length_c   1.000
_cell.angle_alpha   90.00
_cell.angle_beta   90.00
_cell.angle_gamma   90.00
#
_symmetry.space_group_name_H-M   'P 1'
#
loop_
_entity.id
_entity.type
_entity.pdbx_description
1 polymer ?
#
loop_
_entity_poly.entity_id
_entity_poly.type
_entity_poly.pdbx_seq_one_letter_code
_entity_poly.pdbx_strand_id
1 'polypeptide(L)'
;MRIKKLFWELLLEQQNDPDGEFEPDLPNQPVNVNEPPEDEPEQPEDDSDDRPDDIERQNQKARQKKVSPHAKIIAKWKEENPALDDGDADAAITFFNNRKNGLRVYKDPEKHPDYINLPEITSLVVRFPHLKPILMDISKIRDIQNYRWEEIEFFMDVTGTIQSTPFMDFRIEGDTPEIRKANALKKWESPHNRIINENGITVYRITGKDEAIALGRLQRILVAQYGGMNWCIGNNDYPGSNEGRNLYATYRSYSVYYIVLNRNYQEDHRYYISTINVCNMNSSTGSNNGPYMITPRPNGTNTNQTWDDIVNIHPQLIGKKEFFTYYPLTPKEKASAKIDNINFNQYSDNFFGAQSFNIKKQYIESGRAINDKLSFRTLPYSKDNTKNLRKLYIDTVNLDNYKDKFKCSDINDPFGILNIIANETPQLYKYLDEYQLKQVLNIKRGVWAIKVSIIGSTYNPIGIDRKSNYVLYTDRSGVYYGIMNVDTIEWMEPMKFASTKTTPLRKGTDRFFLKRYSAMDGDYFYFLTNMKTYIDKNSPDYGVGQYLTAEEGNNLLESGEYRSFQKVIK
;
A
#
# COMPACT_ATOMS: atom_id res chain seq x y z
N MET A 1 29.77 -9.40 -36.27
CA MET A 1 29.35 -8.70 -37.51
C MET A 1 27.86 -8.84 -37.87
N ARG A 2 27.13 -9.92 -37.58
CA ARG A 2 25.75 -10.12 -38.12
C ARG A 2 24.70 -9.05 -37.72
N ILE A 3 24.75 -8.47 -36.50
CA ILE A 3 23.71 -7.53 -36.01
C ILE A 3 23.57 -6.26 -36.88
N LYS A 4 24.68 -5.71 -37.40
CA LYS A 4 24.65 -4.50 -38.24
C LYS A 4 23.98 -4.71 -39.62
N LYS A 5 23.83 -5.95 -40.10
CA LYS A 5 23.14 -6.24 -41.36
C LYS A 5 21.62 -6.24 -41.15
N LEU A 6 21.17 -6.95 -40.11
CA LEU A 6 19.75 -7.04 -39.72
C LEU A 6 19.12 -5.66 -39.46
N PHE A 7 19.87 -4.74 -38.85
CA PHE A 7 19.41 -3.38 -38.58
C PHE A 7 19.25 -2.52 -39.85
N TRP A 8 20.04 -2.78 -40.90
CA TRP A 8 19.92 -2.10 -42.19
C TRP A 8 18.84 -2.72 -43.08
N GLU A 9 18.65 -4.04 -43.02
CA GLU A 9 17.59 -4.75 -43.74
C GLU A 9 16.21 -4.27 -43.25
N LEU A 10 16.00 -4.16 -41.93
CA LEU A 10 14.78 -3.61 -41.31
C LEU A 10 14.52 -2.11 -41.61
N LEU A 11 15.54 -1.35 -42.02
CA LEU A 11 15.38 0.06 -42.42
C LEU A 11 15.01 0.22 -43.90
N LEU A 12 15.33 -0.77 -44.74
CA LEU A 12 15.02 -0.78 -46.17
C LEU A 12 13.64 -1.42 -46.45
N GLU A 13 13.16 -2.31 -45.58
CA GLU A 13 11.78 -2.85 -45.65
C GLU A 13 10.68 -1.81 -45.37
N GLN A 14 11.02 -0.57 -45.00
CA GLN A 14 10.05 0.53 -44.82
C GLN A 14 9.93 1.46 -46.04
N GLN A 15 10.58 1.17 -47.16
CA GLN A 15 10.48 1.95 -48.40
C GLN A 15 10.29 1.06 -49.63
N ASN A 16 9.05 0.58 -49.84
CA ASN A 16 8.48 0.16 -51.14
C ASN A 16 6.96 -0.14 -50.97
N ASP A 17 6.11 0.87 -51.19
CA ASP A 17 4.89 0.91 -52.05
C ASP A 17 3.87 -0.27 -52.16
N PRO A 18 2.63 -0.04 -52.65
CA PRO A 18 1.95 1.22 -53.05
C PRO A 18 0.49 1.37 -52.49
N ASP A 19 -0.30 2.22 -53.18
CA ASP A 19 -1.78 2.30 -53.28
C ASP A 19 -2.54 3.29 -52.36
N GLY A 20 -3.08 4.36 -52.96
CA GLY A 20 -4.01 5.30 -52.30
C GLY A 20 -4.01 6.75 -52.80
N GLU A 21 -4.21 6.98 -54.11
CA GLU A 21 -4.23 8.32 -54.72
C GLU A 21 -5.38 9.22 -54.19
N PHE A 22 -5.12 10.52 -53.98
CA PHE A 22 -5.82 11.61 -54.68
C PHE A 22 -5.20 13.01 -54.44
N GLU A 23 -4.88 13.69 -55.54
CA GLU A 23 -4.69 15.15 -55.70
C GLU A 23 -5.61 15.59 -56.89
N PRO A 24 -5.76 16.88 -57.27
CA PRO A 24 -5.12 18.10 -56.78
C PRO A 24 -6.11 19.23 -56.40
N ASP A 25 -5.60 20.39 -55.99
CA ASP A 25 -5.76 21.63 -56.78
C ASP A 25 -4.93 22.81 -56.23
N LEU A 26 -4.34 23.61 -57.15
CA LEU A 26 -3.65 24.88 -56.90
C LEU A 26 -4.20 25.94 -57.86
N PRO A 27 -4.41 27.18 -57.41
CA PRO A 27 -3.53 28.29 -57.85
C PRO A 27 -3.35 29.39 -56.75
N ASN A 28 -2.49 30.43 -56.87
CA ASN A 28 -1.69 30.92 -58.00
C ASN A 28 -0.36 31.62 -57.57
N GLN A 29 0.44 32.05 -58.55
CA GLN A 29 1.83 32.58 -58.47
C GLN A 29 1.92 34.04 -59.04
N PRO A 30 3.04 34.67 -59.49
CA PRO A 30 4.50 34.67 -59.13
C PRO A 30 5.19 36.10 -59.14
N VAL A 31 6.55 36.15 -59.17
CA VAL A 31 7.53 37.23 -59.58
C VAL A 31 7.60 38.58 -58.80
N ASN A 32 8.69 39.38 -58.79
CA ASN A 32 10.01 39.46 -59.49
C ASN A 32 11.16 39.68 -58.43
N VAL A 33 12.49 39.48 -58.56
CA VAL A 33 13.50 39.13 -59.61
C VAL A 33 14.46 40.29 -60.04
N ASN A 34 15.79 40.01 -59.99
CA ASN A 34 17.00 40.69 -60.55
C ASN A 34 17.52 42.05 -60.00
N GLU A 35 18.84 42.39 -60.00
CA GLU A 35 20.14 41.63 -60.02
C GLU A 35 21.34 42.58 -59.63
N PRO A 36 22.60 42.10 -59.44
CA PRO A 36 23.81 42.90 -59.09
C PRO A 36 24.61 43.34 -60.35
N PRO A 37 25.87 43.85 -60.28
CA PRO A 37 27.12 43.10 -59.97
C PRO A 37 27.98 43.86 -58.89
N GLU A 38 29.33 43.86 -58.73
CA GLU A 38 30.52 43.34 -59.46
C GLU A 38 31.76 43.26 -58.52
N ASP A 39 32.89 42.68 -58.97
CA ASP A 39 34.15 42.37 -58.22
C ASP A 39 35.32 43.35 -58.59
N GLU A 40 36.63 43.31 -58.22
CA GLU A 40 37.61 42.49 -57.43
C GLU A 40 38.86 43.45 -57.16
N PRO A 41 40.16 43.08 -56.90
CA PRO A 41 40.84 42.02 -56.13
C PRO A 41 42.01 42.52 -55.18
N GLU A 42 42.82 41.57 -54.67
CA GLU A 42 44.26 41.65 -54.20
C GLU A 42 44.68 42.26 -52.81
N GLN A 43 45.91 41.90 -52.39
CA GLN A 43 46.66 42.10 -51.11
C GLN A 43 48.17 42.31 -51.44
N PRO A 44 49.13 42.68 -50.53
CA PRO A 44 49.15 42.59 -49.05
C PRO A 44 49.82 43.78 -48.26
N GLU A 45 49.99 43.59 -46.93
CA GLU A 45 51.02 44.06 -45.96
C GLU A 45 51.78 45.41 -46.12
N ASP A 46 51.80 46.26 -45.06
CA ASP A 46 52.99 46.55 -44.20
C ASP A 46 52.62 47.37 -42.92
N ASP A 47 53.59 47.57 -42.00
CA ASP A 47 53.50 48.15 -40.64
C ASP A 47 53.27 49.68 -40.50
N SER A 48 52.68 50.11 -39.35
CA SER A 48 53.33 51.05 -38.38
C SER A 48 52.42 51.51 -37.20
N ASP A 49 53.04 51.81 -36.05
CA ASP A 49 52.43 52.47 -34.88
C ASP A 49 52.17 53.97 -35.15
N ASP A 50 51.02 54.51 -34.74
CA ASP A 50 50.99 55.54 -33.68
C ASP A 50 49.58 55.73 -33.07
N ARG A 51 49.50 56.37 -31.89
CA ARG A 51 48.27 56.58 -31.07
C ARG A 51 47.98 58.10 -30.90
N PRO A 52 46.94 58.60 -30.17
CA PRO A 52 45.96 57.91 -29.30
C PRO A 52 44.50 58.47 -29.26
N ASP A 53 43.71 57.85 -28.36
CA ASP A 53 42.60 58.42 -27.54
C ASP A 53 41.14 58.56 -28.07
N ASP A 54 40.24 58.66 -27.06
CA ASP A 54 38.85 59.16 -27.06
C ASP A 54 37.63 58.34 -27.56
N ILE A 55 37.72 57.01 -27.81
CA ILE A 55 36.51 56.16 -28.00
C ILE A 55 36.38 54.94 -27.05
N GLU A 56 37.15 54.85 -25.96
CA GLU A 56 37.06 53.70 -25.03
C GLU A 56 36.12 53.88 -23.82
N ARG A 57 35.45 55.03 -23.66
CA ARG A 57 34.66 55.35 -22.45
C ARG A 57 33.12 55.30 -22.56
N GLN A 58 32.54 54.89 -23.71
CA GLN A 58 31.08 54.83 -23.86
C GLN A 58 30.48 53.42 -24.07
N ASN A 59 31.26 52.43 -24.53
CA ASN A 59 30.75 51.09 -24.86
C ASN A 59 30.63 50.09 -23.68
N GLN A 60 30.89 50.50 -22.45
CA GLN A 60 30.79 49.63 -21.25
C GLN A 60 29.48 49.78 -20.45
N LYS A 61 28.33 49.97 -21.11
CA LYS A 61 27.00 49.87 -20.46
C LYS A 61 26.24 48.60 -20.87
N ALA A 62 26.36 47.60 -20.00
CA ALA A 62 25.35 46.57 -19.75
C ALA A 62 24.89 45.67 -20.93
N ARG A 63 25.84 45.02 -21.63
CA ARG A 63 25.58 43.64 -22.13
C ARG A 63 25.56 42.65 -20.97
N GLN A 64 24.59 42.80 -20.05
CA GLN A 64 24.28 41.74 -19.08
C GLN A 64 23.83 40.52 -19.88
N LYS A 65 24.61 39.42 -19.85
CA LYS A 65 24.18 38.14 -20.41
C LYS A 65 22.86 37.77 -19.73
N LYS A 66 21.76 37.68 -20.49
CA LYS A 66 20.48 37.18 -19.98
C LYS A 66 20.69 35.75 -19.49
N VAL A 67 20.80 35.58 -18.17
CA VAL A 67 20.99 34.28 -17.52
C VAL A 67 19.90 33.33 -18.02
N SER A 68 20.31 32.18 -18.55
CA SER A 68 19.39 31.22 -19.17
C SER A 68 18.34 30.77 -18.15
N PRO A 69 17.11 30.40 -18.56
CA PRO A 69 16.10 29.90 -17.63
C PRO A 69 16.63 28.73 -16.78
N HIS A 70 17.45 27.87 -17.39
CA HIS A 70 18.20 26.79 -16.75
C HIS A 70 19.05 27.28 -15.56
N ALA A 71 19.99 28.20 -15.81
CA ALA A 71 20.88 28.72 -14.77
C ALA A 71 20.14 29.53 -13.69
N LYS A 72 18.97 30.12 -14.01
CA LYS A 72 18.10 30.75 -12.99
C LYS A 72 17.46 29.74 -12.05
N ILE A 73 17.06 28.56 -12.55
CA ILE A 73 16.48 27.49 -11.73
C ILE A 73 17.55 26.92 -10.79
N ILE A 74 18.75 26.64 -11.31
CA ILE A 74 19.88 26.15 -10.50
C ILE A 74 20.27 27.16 -9.42
N ALA A 75 20.35 28.46 -9.76
CA ALA A 75 20.61 29.51 -8.78
C ALA A 75 19.54 29.55 -7.68
N LYS A 76 18.25 29.55 -8.04
CA LYS A 76 17.13 29.47 -7.07
C LYS A 76 17.27 28.27 -6.13
N TRP A 77 17.53 27.08 -6.65
CA TRP A 77 17.64 25.88 -5.82
C TRP A 77 18.93 25.84 -4.99
N LYS A 78 20.01 26.52 -5.40
CA LYS A 78 21.20 26.72 -4.57
C LYS A 78 21.04 27.81 -3.50
N GLU A 79 20.15 28.78 -3.71
CA GLU A 79 19.70 29.69 -2.65
C GLU A 79 18.81 28.96 -1.61
N GLU A 80 17.96 28.02 -2.07
CA GLU A 80 17.14 27.16 -1.20
C GLU A 80 17.96 26.07 -0.49
N ASN A 81 18.98 25.51 -1.14
CA ASN A 81 19.87 24.47 -0.63
C ASN A 81 21.34 24.72 -1.06
N PRO A 82 22.14 25.43 -0.25
CA PRO A 82 23.54 25.74 -0.59
C PRO A 82 24.49 24.54 -0.72
N ALA A 83 24.04 23.32 -0.38
CA ALA A 83 24.81 22.08 -0.53
C ALA A 83 24.44 21.29 -1.80
N LEU A 84 23.55 21.81 -2.65
CA LEU A 84 23.11 21.17 -3.90
C LEU A 84 24.24 21.16 -4.94
N ASP A 85 24.52 19.97 -5.51
CA ASP A 85 25.42 19.83 -6.66
C ASP A 85 24.75 20.26 -7.99
N ASP A 86 25.54 20.76 -8.94
CA ASP A 86 25.03 21.13 -10.26
C ASP A 86 24.53 19.91 -11.06
N GLY A 87 25.16 18.75 -10.91
CA GLY A 87 24.75 17.51 -11.57
C GLY A 87 23.41 16.97 -11.08
N ASP A 88 23.11 17.09 -9.79
CA ASP A 88 21.80 16.75 -9.22
C ASP A 88 20.71 17.72 -9.70
N ALA A 89 21.03 19.02 -9.77
CA ALA A 89 20.11 20.04 -10.31
C ALA A 89 19.82 19.81 -11.81
N ASP A 90 20.83 19.51 -12.62
CA ASP A 90 20.68 19.19 -14.05
C ASP A 90 19.91 17.88 -14.28
N ALA A 91 20.17 16.87 -13.46
CA ALA A 91 19.41 15.61 -13.47
C ALA A 91 17.93 15.83 -13.13
N ALA A 92 17.63 16.69 -12.16
CA ALA A 92 16.26 17.08 -11.78
C ALA A 92 15.55 17.87 -12.91
N ILE A 93 16.25 18.82 -13.54
CA ILE A 93 15.73 19.58 -14.70
C ILE A 93 15.44 18.64 -15.87
N THR A 94 16.33 17.68 -16.15
CA THR A 94 16.14 16.68 -17.22
C THR A 94 14.99 15.71 -16.90
N PHE A 95 14.92 15.21 -15.66
CA PHE A 95 13.84 14.37 -15.15
C PHE A 95 12.46 15.01 -15.37
N PHE A 96 12.34 16.31 -15.04
CA PHE A 96 11.08 17.06 -15.14
C PHE A 96 10.73 17.38 -16.60
N ASN A 97 11.70 17.82 -17.41
CA ASN A 97 11.46 18.10 -18.83
C ASN A 97 10.98 16.87 -19.61
N ASN A 98 11.49 15.67 -19.27
CA ASN A 98 11.05 14.40 -19.83
C ASN A 98 9.63 13.98 -19.38
N ARG A 99 9.02 14.66 -18.40
CA ARG A 99 7.70 14.32 -17.82
C ARG A 99 6.63 15.38 -17.99
N LYS A 100 6.97 16.67 -18.02
CA LYS A 100 6.02 17.80 -17.97
C LYS A 100 4.84 17.68 -18.94
N ASN A 101 5.08 17.20 -20.16
CA ASN A 101 4.03 17.04 -21.17
C ASN A 101 2.99 15.96 -20.79
N GLY A 102 3.41 14.90 -20.09
CA GLY A 102 2.53 13.83 -19.59
C GLY A 102 1.80 14.15 -18.28
N LEU A 103 2.16 15.24 -17.60
CA LEU A 103 1.49 15.64 -16.35
C LEU A 103 0.03 16.05 -16.60
N ARG A 104 -0.80 15.73 -15.62
CA ARG A 104 -2.24 16.02 -15.59
C ARG A 104 -2.54 16.87 -14.37
N VAL A 105 -3.43 17.84 -14.51
CA VAL A 105 -3.86 18.69 -13.38
C VAL A 105 -4.47 17.86 -12.28
N TYR A 106 -4.20 18.23 -11.03
CA TYR A 106 -4.92 17.71 -9.89
C TYR A 106 -6.40 18.12 -9.95
N LYS A 107 -7.29 17.20 -9.62
CA LYS A 107 -8.68 17.50 -9.26
C LYS A 107 -9.00 16.92 -7.90
N ASP A 108 -9.83 17.63 -7.15
CA ASP A 108 -10.21 17.22 -5.80
C ASP A 108 -11.07 15.94 -5.84
N PRO A 109 -10.63 14.79 -5.27
CA PRO A 109 -11.33 13.51 -5.41
C PRO A 109 -12.74 13.49 -4.84
N GLU A 110 -13.04 14.36 -3.88
CA GLU A 110 -14.39 14.50 -3.29
C GLU A 110 -15.36 15.22 -4.24
N LYS A 111 -14.85 16.08 -5.12
CA LYS A 111 -15.64 16.90 -6.06
C LYS A 111 -15.64 16.35 -7.49
N HIS A 112 -14.68 15.46 -7.79
CA HIS A 112 -14.49 14.86 -9.10
C HIS A 112 -14.16 13.36 -8.94
N PRO A 113 -15.10 12.53 -8.45
CA PRO A 113 -14.84 11.12 -8.13
C PRO A 113 -14.39 10.30 -9.35
N ASP A 114 -14.85 10.67 -10.55
CA ASP A 114 -14.49 10.04 -11.83
C ASP A 114 -13.08 10.43 -12.34
N TYR A 115 -12.42 11.40 -11.70
CA TYR A 115 -11.12 11.90 -12.14
C TYR A 115 -9.95 11.21 -11.43
N ILE A 116 -9.30 10.31 -12.15
CA ILE A 116 -8.11 9.59 -11.68
C ILE A 116 -6.89 10.52 -11.73
N ASN A 117 -6.53 11.07 -10.57
CA ASN A 117 -5.26 11.80 -10.39
C ASN A 117 -4.06 10.85 -10.55
N LEU A 118 -2.92 11.41 -10.99
CA LEU A 118 -1.64 10.70 -10.96
C LEU A 118 -1.20 10.50 -9.49
N PRO A 119 -0.75 9.30 -9.06
CA PRO A 119 -0.28 9.04 -7.69
C PRO A 119 0.84 9.98 -7.22
N GLU A 120 1.73 10.37 -8.12
CA GLU A 120 2.80 11.33 -7.90
C GLU A 120 2.28 12.75 -7.61
N ILE A 121 1.30 13.24 -8.39
CA ILE A 121 0.67 14.55 -8.18
C ILE A 121 -0.20 14.54 -6.91
N THR A 122 -0.85 13.40 -6.62
CA THR A 122 -1.58 13.19 -5.36
C THR A 122 -0.63 13.23 -4.16
N SER A 123 0.55 12.60 -4.27
CA SER A 123 1.60 12.64 -3.23
C SER A 123 2.12 14.07 -3.02
N LEU A 124 2.30 14.85 -4.10
CA LEU A 124 2.71 16.26 -4.01
C LEU A 124 1.68 17.14 -3.31
N VAL A 125 0.38 17.04 -3.65
CA VAL A 125 -0.69 17.80 -2.95
C VAL A 125 -0.76 17.41 -1.47
N VAL A 126 -0.53 16.14 -1.15
CA VAL A 126 -0.53 15.62 0.23
C VAL A 126 0.68 16.14 1.03
N ARG A 127 1.89 16.07 0.47
CA ARG A 127 3.14 16.47 1.15
C ARG A 127 3.31 18.00 1.22
N PHE A 128 2.85 18.71 0.19
CA PHE A 128 3.02 20.16 0.02
C PHE A 128 1.68 20.83 -0.34
N PRO A 129 0.76 21.04 0.62
CA PRO A 129 -0.58 21.56 0.33
C PRO A 129 -0.62 22.92 -0.38
N HIS A 130 0.43 23.75 -0.22
CA HIS A 130 0.58 25.03 -0.92
C HIS A 130 0.80 24.88 -2.43
N LEU A 131 1.17 23.69 -2.93
CA LEU A 131 1.26 23.40 -4.37
C LEU A 131 -0.11 23.18 -5.01
N LYS A 132 -1.22 23.02 -4.25
CA LYS A 132 -2.54 22.75 -4.82
C LYS A 132 -2.97 23.76 -5.92
N PRO A 133 -2.75 25.09 -5.81
CA PRO A 133 -3.05 26.06 -6.88
C PRO A 133 -2.12 25.99 -8.11
N ILE A 134 -0.92 25.42 -7.97
CA ILE A 134 0.02 25.16 -9.09
C ILE A 134 -0.39 23.88 -9.80
N LEU A 135 -0.67 22.81 -9.04
CA LEU A 135 -0.99 21.48 -9.56
C LEU A 135 -2.39 21.41 -10.18
N MET A 136 -3.31 22.31 -9.83
CA MET A 136 -4.62 22.44 -10.49
C MET A 136 -4.58 23.20 -11.83
N ASP A 137 -3.44 23.79 -12.22
CA ASP A 137 -3.29 24.63 -13.42
C ASP A 137 -2.33 23.99 -14.43
N ILE A 138 -2.80 23.72 -15.66
CA ILE A 138 -2.04 23.02 -16.70
C ILE A 138 -0.84 23.80 -17.22
N SER A 139 -0.81 25.13 -17.04
CA SER A 139 0.34 25.96 -17.37
C SER A 139 1.40 25.90 -16.26
N LYS A 140 0.98 26.05 -14.99
CA LYS A 140 1.88 26.09 -13.83
C LYS A 140 2.48 24.72 -13.49
N ILE A 141 1.68 23.65 -13.54
CA ILE A 141 2.17 22.27 -13.29
C ILE A 141 3.31 21.87 -14.25
N ARG A 142 3.34 22.46 -15.46
CA ARG A 142 4.32 22.17 -16.53
C ARG A 142 5.55 23.08 -16.51
N ASP A 143 5.59 24.10 -15.66
CA ASP A 143 6.74 24.98 -15.51
C ASP A 143 7.45 24.73 -14.18
N ILE A 144 8.70 24.28 -14.28
CA ILE A 144 9.56 23.88 -13.18
C ILE A 144 9.90 25.04 -12.23
N GLN A 145 9.80 26.30 -12.70
CA GLN A 145 10.10 27.48 -11.87
C GLN A 145 9.15 27.63 -10.67
N ASN A 146 7.94 27.06 -10.77
CA ASN A 146 6.95 27.06 -9.70
C ASN A 146 7.32 26.15 -8.51
N TYR A 147 8.31 25.28 -8.64
CA TYR A 147 8.69 24.28 -7.63
C TYR A 147 10.01 24.62 -6.92
N ARG A 148 10.09 24.29 -5.63
CA ARG A 148 11.31 24.32 -4.80
C ARG A 148 12.14 23.05 -4.97
N TRP A 149 13.37 23.04 -4.46
CA TRP A 149 14.24 21.86 -4.49
C TRP A 149 13.58 20.62 -3.82
N GLU A 150 13.16 20.71 -2.55
CA GLU A 150 12.53 19.60 -1.80
C GLU A 150 11.32 19.01 -2.54
N GLU A 151 10.58 19.85 -3.28
CA GLU A 151 9.37 19.46 -4.00
C GLU A 151 9.69 18.64 -5.26
N ILE A 152 10.78 18.99 -5.98
CA ILE A 152 11.25 18.21 -7.14
C ILE A 152 12.01 16.96 -6.70
N GLU A 153 12.81 17.02 -5.63
CA GLU A 153 13.48 15.87 -5.02
C GLU A 153 12.46 14.80 -4.59
N PHE A 154 11.41 15.22 -3.87
CA PHE A 154 10.29 14.35 -3.51
C PHE A 154 9.54 13.80 -4.73
N PHE A 155 9.34 14.63 -5.77
CA PHE A 155 8.71 14.20 -7.03
C PHE A 155 9.52 13.12 -7.77
N MET A 156 10.85 13.21 -7.75
CA MET A 156 11.77 12.20 -8.29
C MET A 156 11.73 10.89 -7.50
N ASP A 157 11.68 10.94 -6.17
CA ASP A 157 11.53 9.74 -5.34
C ASP A 157 10.16 9.07 -5.56
N VAL A 158 9.03 9.78 -5.48
CA VAL A 158 7.69 9.14 -5.59
C VAL A 158 7.39 8.56 -6.97
N THR A 159 8.07 9.04 -8.03
CA THR A 159 8.01 8.45 -9.38
C THR A 159 9.05 7.34 -9.62
N GLY A 160 9.91 7.05 -8.64
CA GLY A 160 10.82 5.91 -8.62
C GLY A 160 11.97 6.00 -9.62
N THR A 161 12.59 7.17 -9.82
CA THR A 161 13.75 7.32 -10.73
C THR A 161 15.11 7.11 -10.06
N ILE A 162 15.35 5.88 -9.59
CA ILE A 162 16.71 5.33 -9.40
C ILE A 162 16.80 4.00 -10.18
N GLN A 163 18.02 3.56 -10.49
CA GLN A 163 18.33 2.41 -11.35
C GLN A 163 17.85 1.06 -10.81
N SER A 164 17.73 0.09 -11.72
CA SER A 164 17.16 -1.24 -11.46
C SER A 164 18.22 -2.31 -11.19
N THR A 165 17.82 -3.35 -10.45
CA THR A 165 18.50 -4.65 -10.40
C THR A 165 17.43 -5.74 -10.41
N PRO A 166 17.50 -6.77 -11.29
CA PRO A 166 16.42 -7.73 -11.46
C PRO A 166 16.48 -8.89 -10.47
N PHE A 167 15.31 -9.45 -10.11
CA PHE A 167 15.22 -10.86 -9.70
C PHE A 167 13.90 -11.51 -10.15
N MET A 168 13.86 -12.85 -10.10
CA MET A 168 12.92 -13.70 -10.84
C MET A 168 11.62 -14.07 -10.10
N ASP A 169 10.70 -14.63 -10.90
CA ASP A 169 9.41 -15.25 -10.58
C ASP A 169 9.50 -16.42 -9.56
N PHE A 170 8.34 -16.86 -9.03
CA PHE A 170 7.92 -18.27 -8.99
C PHE A 170 6.52 -18.43 -8.35
N ARG A 171 5.62 -19.14 -9.06
CA ARG A 171 4.37 -19.74 -8.53
C ARG A 171 4.65 -20.95 -7.61
N ILE A 172 3.65 -21.37 -6.83
CA ILE A 172 3.19 -22.77 -6.65
C ILE A 172 1.89 -22.81 -5.81
N GLU A 173 1.04 -23.81 -6.08
CA GLU A 173 -0.27 -24.04 -5.43
C GLU A 173 -0.20 -24.91 -4.16
N GLY A 174 -1.34 -25.10 -3.51
CA GLY A 174 -1.62 -26.30 -2.68
C GLY A 174 -1.52 -26.07 -1.17
N ASP A 175 -2.64 -26.08 -0.47
CA ASP A 175 -2.69 -25.87 0.98
C ASP A 175 -3.06 -27.14 1.76
N THR A 176 -2.05 -27.96 2.09
CA THR A 176 -2.15 -29.03 3.09
C THR A 176 -1.13 -28.81 4.21
N PRO A 177 -1.27 -29.40 5.41
CA PRO A 177 -0.30 -29.26 6.50
C PRO A 177 1.13 -29.65 6.09
N GLU A 178 1.26 -30.65 5.23
CA GLU A 178 2.52 -31.16 4.70
C GLU A 178 3.16 -30.14 3.74
N ILE A 179 2.37 -29.53 2.85
CA ILE A 179 2.85 -28.49 1.93
C ILE A 179 3.18 -27.19 2.70
N ARG A 180 2.42 -26.83 3.73
CA ARG A 180 2.78 -25.74 4.66
C ARG A 180 4.14 -26.00 5.32
N LYS A 181 4.38 -27.22 5.79
CA LYS A 181 5.63 -27.64 6.44
C LYS A 181 6.82 -27.66 5.47
N ALA A 182 6.63 -28.17 4.25
CA ALA A 182 7.63 -28.14 3.19
C ALA A 182 8.00 -26.71 2.79
N ASN A 183 7.01 -25.83 2.61
CA ASN A 183 7.24 -24.41 2.31
C ASN A 183 7.92 -23.65 3.46
N ALA A 184 7.67 -24.03 4.72
CA ALA A 184 8.41 -23.49 5.86
C ALA A 184 9.87 -23.99 5.87
N LEU A 185 10.10 -25.29 5.63
CA LEU A 185 11.44 -25.88 5.54
C LEU A 185 12.27 -25.29 4.38
N LYS A 186 11.65 -24.98 3.23
CA LYS A 186 12.32 -24.31 2.10
C LYS A 186 12.95 -22.94 2.46
N LYS A 187 12.47 -22.27 3.52
CA LYS A 187 13.13 -21.04 4.02
C LYS A 187 14.46 -21.31 4.74
N TRP A 188 14.63 -22.51 5.30
CA TRP A 188 15.86 -22.99 5.96
C TRP A 188 16.94 -23.50 4.97
N GLU A 189 16.66 -23.46 3.66
CA GLU A 189 17.62 -23.76 2.59
C GLU A 189 18.37 -22.51 2.12
N SER A 190 17.83 -21.31 2.41
CA SER A 190 18.38 -20.01 1.99
C SER A 190 19.81 -19.79 2.48
N PRO A 191 20.77 -19.38 1.63
CA PRO A 191 22.11 -18.99 2.09
C PRO A 191 22.13 -17.62 2.78
N HIS A 192 21.12 -16.78 2.59
CA HIS A 192 21.07 -15.42 3.16
C HIS A 192 20.99 -15.47 4.69
N ASN A 193 21.88 -14.74 5.38
CA ASN A 193 22.02 -14.68 6.84
C ASN A 193 22.26 -16.02 7.58
N ARG A 194 22.49 -17.12 6.86
CA ARG A 194 22.86 -18.41 7.44
C ARG A 194 24.33 -18.38 7.86
N ILE A 195 24.58 -18.50 9.15
CA ILE A 195 25.93 -18.41 9.74
C ILE A 195 26.57 -19.78 9.99
N ILE A 196 25.76 -20.83 10.22
CA ILE A 196 26.22 -22.20 10.49
C ILE A 196 25.30 -23.16 9.72
N ASN A 197 25.89 -24.15 9.05
CA ASN A 197 25.16 -25.20 8.35
C ASN A 197 26.04 -26.47 8.18
N GLU A 198 26.32 -27.13 9.29
CA GLU A 198 27.22 -28.28 9.41
C GLU A 198 26.67 -29.25 10.45
N ASN A 199 27.12 -30.51 10.46
CA ASN A 199 26.83 -31.48 11.53
C ASN A 199 25.34 -31.60 11.94
N GLY A 200 24.41 -31.44 10.99
CA GLY A 200 22.95 -31.49 11.22
C GLY A 200 22.32 -30.23 11.83
N ILE A 201 23.10 -29.22 12.23
CA ILE A 201 22.60 -27.95 12.77
C ILE A 201 22.64 -26.83 11.72
N THR A 202 21.55 -26.07 11.61
CA THR A 202 21.46 -24.85 10.80
C THR A 202 21.14 -23.66 11.71
N VAL A 203 21.87 -22.55 11.57
CA VAL A 203 21.65 -21.33 12.35
C VAL A 203 21.58 -20.10 11.44
N TYR A 204 20.54 -19.28 11.63
CA TYR A 204 20.37 -17.97 11.00
C TYR A 204 20.54 -16.84 12.01
N ARG A 205 21.28 -15.79 11.63
CA ARG A 205 21.38 -14.53 12.38
C ARG A 205 20.24 -13.61 11.92
N ILE A 206 19.35 -13.20 12.82
CA ILE A 206 18.13 -12.51 12.39
C ILE A 206 18.33 -11.00 12.25
N THR A 207 18.04 -10.47 11.07
CA THR A 207 18.34 -9.09 10.67
C THR A 207 17.10 -8.20 10.53
N GLY A 208 15.90 -8.74 10.76
CA GLY A 208 14.64 -8.01 10.80
C GLY A 208 13.41 -8.88 11.10
N LYS A 209 12.28 -8.24 11.42
CA LYS A 209 11.02 -8.88 11.85
C LYS A 209 10.52 -9.97 10.88
N ASP A 210 10.49 -9.68 9.58
CA ASP A 210 9.91 -10.60 8.57
C ASP A 210 10.69 -11.92 8.47
N GLU A 211 11.99 -11.89 8.79
CA GLU A 211 12.86 -13.07 8.81
C GLU A 211 12.58 -13.94 10.05
N ALA A 212 12.35 -13.31 11.22
CA ALA A 212 11.87 -14.01 12.42
C ALA A 212 10.50 -14.67 12.20
N ILE A 213 9.58 -13.99 11.52
CA ILE A 213 8.28 -14.55 11.15
C ILE A 213 8.45 -15.70 10.15
N ALA A 214 9.24 -15.52 9.08
CA ALA A 214 9.41 -16.51 8.02
C ALA A 214 10.01 -17.83 8.52
N LEU A 215 11.06 -17.78 9.35
CA LEU A 215 11.65 -18.96 9.97
C LEU A 215 10.78 -19.52 11.11
N GLY A 216 10.13 -18.63 11.88
CA GLY A 216 9.19 -18.97 12.95
C GLY A 216 7.91 -19.68 12.48
N ARG A 217 7.58 -19.67 11.18
CA ARG A 217 6.49 -20.47 10.60
C ARG A 217 6.63 -21.96 10.91
N LEU A 218 7.86 -22.50 10.88
CA LEU A 218 8.09 -23.90 11.23
C LEU A 218 7.77 -24.16 12.72
N GLN A 219 8.08 -23.22 13.61
CA GLN A 219 7.72 -23.31 15.03
C GLN A 219 6.21 -23.28 15.23
N ARG A 220 5.47 -22.39 14.54
CA ARG A 220 3.99 -22.34 14.56
C ARG A 220 3.35 -23.66 14.10
N ILE A 221 3.87 -24.26 13.02
CA ILE A 221 3.35 -25.54 12.49
C ILE A 221 3.59 -26.68 13.50
N LEU A 222 4.79 -26.76 14.08
CA LEU A 222 5.12 -27.78 15.07
C LEU A 222 4.40 -27.56 16.41
N VAL A 223 4.03 -26.33 16.78
CA VAL A 223 3.13 -26.05 17.93
C VAL A 223 1.69 -26.47 17.62
N ALA A 224 1.20 -26.28 16.40
CA ALA A 224 -0.12 -26.79 16.01
C ALA A 224 -0.19 -28.33 15.99
N GLN A 225 0.94 -29.00 15.70
CA GLN A 225 1.04 -30.47 15.69
C GLN A 225 1.29 -31.09 17.08
N TYR A 226 2.14 -30.46 17.91
CA TYR A 226 2.63 -31.04 19.18
C TYR A 226 2.23 -30.23 20.44
N GLY A 227 1.46 -29.15 20.29
CA GLY A 227 0.92 -28.33 21.37
C GLY A 227 1.85 -27.24 21.93
N GLY A 228 1.26 -26.44 22.83
CA GLY A 228 1.94 -25.37 23.59
C GLY A 228 1.83 -23.97 22.97
N MET A 229 2.82 -23.11 23.25
CA MET A 229 2.79 -21.68 22.90
C MET A 229 3.75 -21.32 21.74
N ASN A 230 3.30 -20.38 20.90
CA ASN A 230 4.09 -19.77 19.82
C ASN A 230 5.12 -18.76 20.36
N TRP A 231 6.21 -18.53 19.63
CA TRP A 231 7.18 -17.48 19.96
C TRP A 231 6.63 -16.07 19.70
N CYS A 232 6.80 -15.16 20.66
CA CYS A 232 6.36 -13.76 20.54
C CYS A 232 7.02 -12.99 19.37
N ILE A 233 8.22 -13.42 18.93
CA ILE A 233 8.96 -12.80 17.81
C ILE A 233 8.64 -13.41 16.45
N GLY A 234 8.07 -14.63 16.42
CA GLY A 234 7.64 -15.33 15.20
C GLY A 234 6.13 -15.30 14.97
N ASN A 235 5.35 -14.88 15.97
CA ASN A 235 3.91 -14.68 15.82
C ASN A 235 3.59 -13.37 15.08
N ASN A 236 2.47 -13.34 14.37
CA ASN A 236 1.93 -12.13 13.77
C ASN A 236 0.46 -11.91 14.13
N ASP A 237 -0.25 -12.94 14.60
CA ASP A 237 -1.71 -12.98 14.67
C ASP A 237 -2.19 -13.55 16.02
N TYR A 238 -3.18 -12.88 16.62
CA TYR A 238 -4.07 -13.46 17.63
C TYR A 238 -5.36 -12.62 17.62
N PRO A 239 -6.54 -13.21 17.38
CA PRO A 239 -7.80 -12.46 17.40
C PRO A 239 -8.23 -12.20 18.84
N GLY A 240 -8.53 -10.93 19.18
CA GLY A 240 -9.06 -10.50 20.47
C GLY A 240 -8.03 -10.04 21.51
N SER A 241 -8.28 -8.86 22.08
CA SER A 241 -7.74 -8.23 23.31
C SER A 241 -6.22 -8.07 23.52
N ASN A 242 -5.37 -9.00 23.06
CA ASN A 242 -3.90 -8.92 23.11
C ASN A 242 -3.30 -8.92 21.69
N GLU A 243 -3.96 -8.20 20.78
CA GLU A 243 -3.79 -8.33 19.33
C GLU A 243 -2.44 -7.81 18.79
N GLY A 244 -1.98 -8.41 17.69
CA GLY A 244 -1.04 -7.81 16.73
C GLY A 244 0.41 -7.57 17.16
N ARG A 245 0.76 -7.71 18.45
CA ARG A 245 2.11 -7.41 18.95
C ARG A 245 3.08 -8.56 18.74
N ASN A 246 3.60 -8.66 17.52
CA ASN A 246 4.91 -9.28 17.29
C ASN A 246 5.98 -8.50 18.10
N LEU A 247 6.58 -9.13 19.10
CA LEU A 247 7.49 -8.47 20.07
C LEU A 247 8.96 -8.41 19.59
N TYR A 248 9.22 -8.63 18.30
CA TYR A 248 10.56 -8.57 17.73
C TYR A 248 11.24 -7.23 18.03
N ALA A 249 10.59 -6.12 17.70
CA ALA A 249 11.12 -4.77 17.94
C ALA A 249 11.29 -4.48 19.44
N THR A 250 10.35 -4.96 20.27
CA THR A 250 10.36 -4.78 21.73
C THR A 250 11.62 -5.39 22.34
N TYR A 251 11.93 -6.66 22.08
CA TYR A 251 13.12 -7.29 22.68
C TYR A 251 14.42 -6.99 21.92
N ARG A 252 14.37 -6.46 20.68
CA ARG A 252 15.57 -5.94 19.98
C ARG A 252 16.24 -4.77 20.69
N SER A 253 15.51 -4.06 21.54
CA SER A 253 16.09 -3.00 22.40
C SER A 253 17.16 -3.53 23.37
N TYR A 254 17.10 -4.80 23.77
CA TYR A 254 18.00 -5.41 24.75
C TYR A 254 18.59 -6.77 24.34
N SER A 255 18.31 -7.27 23.14
CA SER A 255 18.84 -8.56 22.65
C SER A 255 18.92 -8.62 21.11
N VAL A 256 19.64 -9.61 20.59
CA VAL A 256 19.60 -10.07 19.19
C VAL A 256 19.20 -11.54 19.16
N TYR A 257 18.69 -12.02 18.03
CA TYR A 257 18.21 -13.40 17.89
C TYR A 257 19.00 -14.18 16.84
N TYR A 258 19.26 -15.44 17.17
CA TYR A 258 19.73 -16.46 16.25
C TYR A 258 18.73 -17.62 16.29
N ILE A 259 18.12 -17.98 15.16
CA ILE A 259 17.15 -19.09 15.12
C ILE A 259 17.87 -20.33 14.63
N VAL A 260 17.70 -21.41 15.38
CA VAL A 260 18.41 -22.69 15.25
C VAL A 260 17.41 -23.78 14.83
N LEU A 261 17.83 -24.63 13.89
CA LEU A 261 17.17 -25.88 13.54
C LEU A 261 18.21 -27.00 13.68
N ASN A 262 18.03 -27.84 14.70
CA ASN A 262 18.94 -28.94 15.02
C ASN A 262 18.33 -30.28 14.60
N ARG A 263 18.63 -30.73 13.38
CA ARG A 263 18.08 -31.98 12.80
C ARG A 263 18.68 -33.26 13.40
N ASN A 264 19.61 -33.14 14.36
CA ASN A 264 20.05 -34.25 15.21
C ASN A 264 19.00 -34.63 16.26
N TYR A 265 17.97 -33.79 16.48
CA TYR A 265 16.83 -34.09 17.32
C TYR A 265 15.60 -34.50 16.49
N GLN A 266 14.70 -35.26 17.10
CA GLN A 266 13.36 -35.53 16.57
C GLN A 266 12.49 -34.26 16.62
N GLU A 267 11.51 -34.13 15.74
CA GLU A 267 10.72 -32.89 15.58
C GLU A 267 9.89 -32.49 16.82
N ASP A 268 9.49 -33.50 17.60
CA ASP A 268 8.77 -33.39 18.86
C ASP A 268 9.68 -33.03 20.05
N HIS A 269 11.01 -33.06 19.89
CA HIS A 269 11.96 -32.58 20.88
C HIS A 269 11.94 -31.06 21.02
N ARG A 270 12.10 -30.55 22.24
CA ARG A 270 11.92 -29.11 22.53
C ARG A 270 12.97 -28.19 21.89
N TYR A 271 14.14 -28.74 21.57
CA TYR A 271 15.25 -28.02 20.94
C TYR A 271 15.49 -28.43 19.47
N TYR A 272 14.54 -29.11 18.83
CA TYR A 272 14.56 -29.28 17.37
C TYR A 272 14.60 -27.93 16.64
N ILE A 273 13.76 -27.00 17.11
CA ILE A 273 13.74 -25.60 16.68
C ILE A 273 13.75 -24.71 17.93
N SER A 274 14.74 -23.82 18.00
CA SER A 274 15.01 -22.94 19.16
C SER A 274 15.48 -21.55 18.71
N THR A 275 15.42 -20.56 19.59
CA THR A 275 16.16 -19.29 19.41
C THR A 275 17.21 -19.15 20.49
N ILE A 276 18.44 -18.82 20.10
CA ILE A 276 19.51 -18.37 20.99
C ILE A 276 19.52 -16.85 20.90
N ASN A 277 19.29 -16.18 22.03
CA ASN A 277 19.23 -14.73 22.08
C ASN A 277 20.48 -14.23 22.80
N VAL A 278 21.21 -13.27 22.23
CA VAL A 278 22.39 -12.66 22.87
C VAL A 278 22.01 -11.30 23.41
N CYS A 279 22.24 -11.06 24.70
CA CYS A 279 21.76 -9.87 25.38
C CYS A 279 22.72 -8.68 25.27
N ASN A 280 22.13 -7.47 25.27
CA ASN A 280 22.85 -6.23 25.44
C ASN A 280 23.14 -6.00 26.93
N MET A 281 24.31 -6.46 27.40
CA MET A 281 24.72 -6.29 28.80
C MET A 281 24.84 -4.82 29.24
N ASN A 282 24.92 -3.86 28.29
CA ASN A 282 24.90 -2.42 28.57
C ASN A 282 23.47 -1.86 28.74
N SER A 283 22.43 -2.70 28.67
CA SER A 283 21.05 -2.35 28.97
C SER A 283 20.60 -3.04 30.26
N SER A 284 19.80 -2.36 31.09
CA SER A 284 19.28 -2.92 32.34
C SER A 284 18.49 -4.22 32.11
N THR A 285 17.60 -4.24 31.12
CA THR A 285 16.83 -5.42 30.75
C THR A 285 17.70 -6.55 30.19
N GLY A 286 18.74 -6.24 29.42
CA GLY A 286 19.67 -7.26 28.91
C GLY A 286 20.53 -7.86 30.03
N SER A 287 21.06 -7.02 30.91
CA SER A 287 21.83 -7.44 32.09
C SER A 287 21.05 -8.37 33.01
N ASN A 288 19.80 -8.02 33.33
CA ASN A 288 18.90 -8.85 34.16
C ASN A 288 18.53 -10.21 33.53
N ASN A 289 18.70 -10.36 32.21
CA ASN A 289 18.47 -11.62 31.48
C ASN A 289 19.74 -12.44 31.26
N GLY A 290 20.91 -11.94 31.67
CA GLY A 290 22.22 -12.57 31.48
C GLY A 290 22.69 -12.60 30.02
N PRO A 291 23.91 -13.08 29.73
CA PRO A 291 24.54 -12.91 28.41
C PRO A 291 23.80 -13.65 27.29
N TYR A 292 23.19 -14.80 27.59
CA TYR A 292 22.36 -15.56 26.66
C TYR A 292 21.00 -15.92 27.27
N MET A 293 19.98 -15.95 26.41
CA MET A 293 18.71 -16.63 26.67
C MET A 293 18.49 -17.71 25.61
N ILE A 294 17.73 -18.77 25.92
CA ILE A 294 17.29 -19.74 24.91
C ILE A 294 15.77 -19.94 24.96
N THR A 295 15.10 -19.84 23.81
CA THR A 295 13.65 -20.05 23.69
C THR A 295 13.37 -21.31 22.85
N PRO A 296 12.97 -22.43 23.47
CA PRO A 296 12.62 -23.68 22.78
C PRO A 296 11.21 -23.64 22.15
N ARG A 297 10.83 -24.73 21.48
CA ARG A 297 9.43 -25.08 21.20
C ARG A 297 8.91 -26.07 22.26
N PRO A 298 7.72 -25.88 22.86
CA PRO A 298 6.92 -24.66 22.85
C PRO A 298 7.63 -23.52 23.60
N ASN A 299 7.15 -22.30 23.39
CA ASN A 299 7.71 -21.08 23.99
C ASN A 299 7.80 -21.19 25.52
N GLY A 300 8.99 -20.96 26.05
CA GLY A 300 9.35 -21.07 27.46
C GLY A 300 10.82 -20.70 27.64
N THR A 301 11.11 -19.40 27.55
CA THR A 301 12.46 -18.84 27.54
C THR A 301 13.22 -19.12 28.85
N ASN A 302 14.39 -19.75 28.75
CA ASN A 302 15.35 -19.80 29.84
C ASN A 302 16.27 -18.57 29.74
N THR A 303 16.42 -17.82 30.83
CA THR A 303 17.33 -16.67 30.94
C THR A 303 18.62 -17.06 31.70
N ASN A 304 19.57 -16.13 31.83
CA ASN A 304 20.83 -16.31 32.56
C ASN A 304 21.65 -17.52 32.11
N GLN A 305 21.58 -17.87 30.82
CA GLN A 305 22.33 -18.99 30.25
C GLN A 305 23.78 -18.55 29.99
N THR A 306 24.73 -19.43 30.28
CA THR A 306 26.12 -19.32 29.84
C THR A 306 26.26 -19.84 28.40
N TRP A 307 27.44 -19.66 27.80
CA TRP A 307 27.72 -20.31 26.51
C TRP A 307 27.78 -21.85 26.65
N ASP A 308 28.21 -22.35 27.80
CA ASP A 308 28.36 -23.77 28.03
C ASP A 308 26.99 -24.45 28.20
N ASP A 309 25.98 -23.73 28.74
CA ASP A 309 24.58 -24.15 28.70
C ASP A 309 24.02 -24.25 27.27
N ILE A 310 24.36 -23.27 26.41
CA ILE A 310 24.00 -23.31 24.99
C ILE A 310 24.65 -24.51 24.29
N VAL A 311 25.92 -24.82 24.60
CA VAL A 311 26.64 -26.00 24.09
C VAL A 311 26.06 -27.30 24.63
N ASN A 312 25.66 -27.38 25.90
CA ASN A 312 25.00 -28.55 26.49
C ASN A 312 23.66 -28.86 25.80
N ILE A 313 22.96 -27.83 25.30
CA ILE A 313 21.70 -27.97 24.54
C ILE A 313 21.95 -28.18 23.03
N HIS A 314 23.05 -27.67 22.49
CA HIS A 314 23.43 -27.80 21.10
C HIS A 314 24.94 -28.12 20.96
N PRO A 315 25.38 -29.39 21.19
CA PRO A 315 26.80 -29.76 21.18
C PRO A 315 27.50 -29.51 19.83
N GLN A 316 26.74 -29.37 18.75
CA GLN A 316 27.21 -28.98 17.43
C GLN A 316 27.74 -27.52 17.37
N LEU A 317 27.58 -26.73 18.45
CA LEU A 317 28.09 -25.36 18.57
C LEU A 317 29.40 -25.25 19.38
N ILE A 318 30.03 -26.36 19.75
CA ILE A 318 31.38 -26.34 20.36
C ILE A 318 32.33 -25.53 19.46
N GLY A 319 32.99 -24.52 20.04
CA GLY A 319 33.92 -23.66 19.30
C GLY A 319 33.27 -22.74 18.26
N LYS A 320 32.00 -22.33 18.46
CA LYS A 320 31.26 -21.40 17.56
C LYS A 320 30.80 -20.10 18.25
N LYS A 321 31.31 -19.79 19.44
CA LYS A 321 30.81 -18.70 20.32
C LYS A 321 30.86 -17.32 19.67
N GLU A 322 31.92 -17.08 18.90
CA GLU A 322 32.23 -15.85 18.18
C GLU A 322 31.16 -15.46 17.14
N PHE A 323 30.39 -16.42 16.62
CA PHE A 323 29.25 -16.12 15.73
C PHE A 323 28.04 -15.54 16.48
N PHE A 324 27.94 -15.76 17.80
CA PHE A 324 26.82 -15.36 18.66
C PHE A 324 27.19 -14.12 19.49
N THR A 325 27.18 -12.97 18.83
CA THR A 325 27.55 -11.65 19.38
C THR A 325 26.38 -10.68 19.33
N TYR A 326 26.31 -9.75 20.28
CA TYR A 326 25.30 -8.69 20.23
C TYR A 326 25.63 -7.67 19.12
N TYR A 327 24.59 -7.17 18.43
CA TYR A 327 24.73 -6.13 17.40
C TYR A 327 23.62 -5.07 17.49
N PRO A 328 23.95 -3.79 17.17
CA PRO A 328 22.96 -2.72 17.10
C PRO A 328 21.92 -2.97 16.01
N LEU A 329 20.86 -2.15 15.99
CA LEU A 329 19.81 -2.24 14.97
C LEU A 329 20.40 -2.15 13.55
N THR A 330 20.08 -3.13 12.70
CA THR A 330 20.49 -3.14 11.28
C THR A 330 19.86 -1.96 10.52
N PRO A 331 20.35 -1.59 9.33
CA PRO A 331 19.66 -0.62 8.47
C PRO A 331 18.21 -1.00 8.19
N LYS A 332 17.93 -2.31 8.01
CA LYS A 332 16.56 -2.83 7.85
C LYS A 332 15.71 -2.61 9.11
N GLU A 333 16.25 -2.86 10.30
CA GLU A 333 15.52 -2.66 11.57
C GLU A 333 15.29 -1.18 11.89
N LYS A 334 16.23 -0.30 11.55
CA LYS A 334 16.05 1.16 11.63
C LYS A 334 14.95 1.63 10.68
N ALA A 335 14.87 1.05 9.49
CA ALA A 335 13.75 1.28 8.57
C ALA A 335 12.42 0.70 9.10
N SER A 336 12.43 -0.50 9.70
CA SER A 336 11.27 -1.08 10.41
C SER A 336 10.74 -0.12 11.49
N ALA A 337 11.62 0.41 12.34
CA ALA A 337 11.25 1.38 13.37
C ALA A 337 10.71 2.70 12.80
N LYS A 338 11.08 3.09 11.57
CA LYS A 338 10.47 4.24 10.88
C LYS A 338 9.07 3.90 10.35
N ILE A 339 8.86 2.73 9.74
CA ILE A 339 7.51 2.34 9.26
C ILE A 339 6.52 2.00 10.39
N ASP A 340 7.01 1.62 11.57
CA ASP A 340 6.16 1.34 12.74
C ASP A 340 5.44 2.59 13.28
N ASN A 341 5.94 3.80 12.98
CA ASN A 341 5.32 5.07 13.34
C ASN A 341 4.34 5.62 12.29
N ILE A 342 4.24 4.98 11.12
CA ILE A 342 3.41 5.46 10.01
C ILE A 342 1.93 5.29 10.33
N ASN A 343 1.15 6.34 10.07
CA ASN A 343 -0.27 6.41 10.33
C ASN A 343 -1.04 6.97 9.12
N PHE A 344 -2.38 7.01 9.25
CA PHE A 344 -3.30 7.44 8.20
C PHE A 344 -4.00 8.77 8.52
N ASN A 345 -3.42 9.59 9.39
CA ASN A 345 -3.86 10.96 9.65
C ASN A 345 -3.11 11.93 8.73
N GLN A 346 -3.82 12.55 7.77
CA GLN A 346 -3.24 13.48 6.79
C GLN A 346 -2.53 14.70 7.38
N TYR A 347 -2.76 15.02 8.66
CA TYR A 347 -2.11 16.13 9.37
C TYR A 347 -0.85 15.72 10.15
N SER A 348 -0.29 14.52 9.91
CA SER A 348 0.90 13.99 10.58
C SER A 348 2.11 13.92 9.66
N ASP A 349 3.30 14.25 10.16
CA ASP A 349 4.58 14.04 9.44
C ASP A 349 4.80 12.56 9.06
N ASN A 350 4.23 11.65 9.86
CA ASN A 350 4.26 10.20 9.64
C ASN A 350 3.06 9.70 8.80
N PHE A 351 2.31 10.59 8.13
CA PHE A 351 1.21 10.18 7.24
C PHE A 351 1.73 9.33 6.08
N PHE A 352 1.12 8.16 5.85
CA PHE A 352 1.50 7.23 4.79
C PHE A 352 1.57 7.92 3.42
N GLY A 353 0.56 8.72 3.06
CA GLY A 353 0.50 9.42 1.78
C GLY A 353 1.67 10.37 1.53
N ALA A 354 2.22 10.97 2.60
CA ALA A 354 3.34 11.92 2.56
C ALA A 354 4.72 11.24 2.56
N GLN A 355 4.82 9.92 2.71
CA GLN A 355 6.11 9.22 2.74
C GLN A 355 6.72 9.00 1.35
N SER A 356 8.05 8.81 1.32
CA SER A 356 8.80 8.44 0.13
C SER A 356 8.43 7.05 -0.42
N PHE A 357 8.70 6.83 -1.71
CA PHE A 357 8.48 5.56 -2.42
C PHE A 357 9.09 4.38 -1.67
N ASN A 358 10.34 4.52 -1.20
CA ASN A 358 11.05 3.45 -0.52
C ASN A 358 10.42 3.10 0.83
N ILE A 359 9.89 4.09 1.56
CA ILE A 359 9.20 3.89 2.83
C ILE A 359 7.80 3.28 2.62
N LYS A 360 7.05 3.76 1.61
CA LYS A 360 5.77 3.16 1.16
C LYS A 360 5.98 1.69 0.76
N LYS A 361 7.03 1.40 -0.01
CA LYS A 361 7.41 0.03 -0.42
C LYS A 361 7.70 -0.88 0.77
N GLN A 362 8.56 -0.45 1.70
CA GLN A 362 8.90 -1.24 2.90
C GLN A 362 7.69 -1.51 3.81
N TYR A 363 6.78 -0.53 3.95
CA TYR A 363 5.51 -0.73 4.67
C TYR A 363 4.68 -1.86 4.05
N ILE A 364 4.57 -1.87 2.71
CA ILE A 364 3.84 -2.91 1.96
C ILE A 364 4.54 -4.27 2.10
N GLU A 365 5.87 -4.33 1.92
CA GLU A 365 6.66 -5.56 2.01
C GLU A 365 6.59 -6.22 3.40
N SER A 366 6.39 -5.43 4.46
CA SER A 366 6.11 -5.93 5.83
C SER A 366 4.70 -6.53 6.01
N GLY A 367 3.92 -6.65 4.92
CA GLY A 367 2.60 -7.30 4.87
C GLY A 367 1.43 -6.47 5.38
N ARG A 368 1.68 -5.28 5.92
CA ARG A 368 0.72 -4.37 6.56
C ARG A 368 -0.45 -3.98 5.64
N ALA A 369 -1.54 -3.52 6.26
CA ALA A 369 -2.72 -3.01 5.58
C ALA A 369 -2.69 -1.48 5.42
N ILE A 370 -3.23 -0.98 4.32
CA ILE A 370 -3.49 0.44 4.04
C ILE A 370 -5.01 0.60 3.98
N ASN A 371 -5.59 1.21 5.01
CA ASN A 371 -7.04 1.31 5.17
C ASN A 371 -7.62 2.69 4.79
N ASP A 372 -6.78 3.66 4.43
CA ASP A 372 -7.20 4.98 3.94
C ASP A 372 -7.14 5.08 2.40
N LYS A 373 -8.22 5.62 1.82
CA LYS A 373 -8.39 5.89 0.39
C LYS A 373 -7.35 6.87 -0.17
N LEU A 374 -7.04 7.94 0.57
CA LEU A 374 -6.08 8.96 0.12
C LEU A 374 -4.66 8.38 0.06
N SER A 375 -4.25 7.72 1.15
CA SER A 375 -3.00 6.97 1.25
C SER A 375 -2.84 5.92 0.16
N PHE A 376 -3.88 5.12 -0.12
CA PHE A 376 -3.82 4.12 -1.18
C PHE A 376 -3.69 4.75 -2.58
N ARG A 377 -4.34 5.90 -2.83
CA ARG A 377 -4.19 6.63 -4.10
C ARG A 377 -2.77 7.11 -4.36
N THR A 378 -1.99 7.43 -3.31
CA THR A 378 -0.57 7.80 -3.44
C THR A 378 0.36 6.65 -3.88
N LEU A 379 -0.12 5.40 -3.96
CA LEU A 379 0.67 4.29 -4.48
C LEU A 379 0.84 4.38 -6.00
N PRO A 380 2.08 4.43 -6.52
CA PRO A 380 2.32 4.41 -7.96
C PRO A 380 1.80 3.14 -8.63
N TYR A 381 1.21 3.32 -9.80
CA TYR A 381 0.84 2.26 -10.73
C TYR A 381 1.73 2.37 -11.97
N SER A 382 2.35 1.26 -12.39
CA SER A 382 3.30 1.24 -13.51
C SER A 382 3.25 -0.08 -14.27
N LYS A 383 3.62 -0.05 -15.55
CA LYS A 383 3.90 -1.28 -16.32
C LYS A 383 5.21 -1.95 -15.87
N ASP A 384 6.12 -1.18 -15.26
CA ASP A 384 7.30 -1.70 -14.57
C ASP A 384 6.88 -2.23 -13.19
N ASN A 385 6.92 -3.55 -13.03
CA ASN A 385 6.56 -4.23 -11.77
C ASN A 385 7.44 -3.77 -10.58
N THR A 386 8.68 -3.35 -10.81
CA THR A 386 9.57 -2.87 -9.72
C THR A 386 9.11 -1.55 -9.11
N LYS A 387 8.25 -0.80 -9.84
CA LYS A 387 7.72 0.52 -9.49
C LYS A 387 6.22 0.52 -9.20
N ASN A 388 5.53 -0.61 -9.40
CA ASN A 388 4.09 -0.73 -9.22
C ASN A 388 3.73 -1.13 -7.79
N LEU A 389 3.68 -0.15 -6.87
CA LEU A 389 3.34 -0.40 -5.48
C LEU A 389 1.89 -0.88 -5.29
N ARG A 390 0.96 -0.51 -6.19
CA ARG A 390 -0.41 -1.07 -6.17
C ARG A 390 -0.42 -2.59 -6.44
N LYS A 391 0.40 -3.07 -7.39
CA LYS A 391 0.56 -4.51 -7.63
C LYS A 391 1.28 -5.19 -6.47
N LEU A 392 2.37 -4.60 -5.96
CA LEU A 392 3.11 -5.15 -4.80
C LEU A 392 2.19 -5.29 -3.56
N TYR A 393 1.24 -4.38 -3.38
CA TYR A 393 0.24 -4.49 -2.33
C TYR A 393 -0.67 -5.71 -2.49
N ILE A 394 -1.08 -6.00 -3.72
CA ILE A 394 -1.86 -7.20 -4.07
C ILE A 394 -0.99 -8.46 -3.95
N ASP A 395 0.29 -8.41 -4.31
CA ASP A 395 1.24 -9.54 -4.20
C ASP A 395 1.56 -9.95 -2.75
N THR A 396 1.30 -9.07 -1.77
CA THR A 396 1.48 -9.36 -0.33
C THR A 396 0.20 -9.88 0.36
N VAL A 397 -0.84 -10.21 -0.41
CA VAL A 397 -2.03 -10.91 0.11
C VAL A 397 -1.70 -12.40 0.36
N ASN A 398 -2.24 -12.96 1.44
CA ASN A 398 -2.04 -14.35 1.84
C ASN A 398 -3.20 -14.84 2.72
N LEU A 399 -3.21 -16.13 3.07
CA LEU A 399 -4.28 -16.76 3.87
C LEU A 399 -4.45 -16.16 5.28
N ASP A 400 -3.42 -15.53 5.86
CA ASP A 400 -3.51 -14.88 7.16
C ASP A 400 -4.23 -13.51 7.04
N ASN A 401 -3.94 -12.71 5.99
CA ASN A 401 -4.37 -11.29 5.88
C ASN A 401 -5.43 -10.95 4.81
N TYR A 402 -5.91 -11.90 3.99
CA TYR A 402 -6.81 -11.55 2.87
C TYR A 402 -8.16 -10.95 3.29
N LYS A 403 -8.61 -11.19 4.53
CA LYS A 403 -9.94 -10.82 5.04
C LYS A 403 -10.09 -9.34 5.36
N ASP A 404 -9.00 -8.70 5.74
CA ASP A 404 -8.94 -7.35 6.32
C ASP A 404 -7.95 -6.43 5.60
N LYS A 405 -6.95 -6.95 4.87
CA LYS A 405 -5.97 -6.14 4.10
C LYS A 405 -6.60 -5.12 3.16
N PHE A 406 -7.82 -5.33 2.64
CA PHE A 406 -8.48 -4.37 1.74
C PHE A 406 -9.67 -3.64 2.39
N LYS A 407 -9.80 -3.71 3.72
CA LYS A 407 -10.81 -2.98 4.49
C LYS A 407 -10.48 -1.49 4.53
N CYS A 408 -11.44 -0.63 4.18
CA CYS A 408 -11.34 0.80 4.44
C CYS A 408 -11.70 1.14 5.90
N SER A 409 -11.11 2.21 6.44
CA SER A 409 -11.49 2.82 7.72
C SER A 409 -12.80 3.63 7.64
N ASP A 410 -13.20 4.05 6.45
CA ASP A 410 -14.48 4.69 6.17
C ASP A 410 -15.63 3.67 6.36
N ILE A 411 -16.52 3.95 7.30
CA ILE A 411 -17.65 3.07 7.65
C ILE A 411 -18.82 3.17 6.66
N ASN A 412 -18.85 4.18 5.79
CA ASN A 412 -19.84 4.31 4.71
C ASN A 412 -19.35 3.68 3.41
N ASP A 413 -18.04 3.70 3.17
CA ASP A 413 -17.36 3.05 2.03
C ASP A 413 -16.31 2.03 2.51
N PRO A 414 -16.75 0.92 3.15
CA PRO A 414 -15.83 -0.06 3.76
C PRO A 414 -15.02 -0.82 2.70
N PHE A 415 -15.42 -0.75 1.44
CA PHE A 415 -14.76 -1.35 0.28
C PHE A 415 -13.88 -0.34 -0.48
N GLY A 416 -13.69 0.89 0.01
CA GLY A 416 -13.05 1.98 -0.74
C GLY A 416 -11.71 1.62 -1.39
N ILE A 417 -10.90 0.78 -0.75
CA ILE A 417 -9.64 0.26 -1.30
C ILE A 417 -9.88 -0.68 -2.50
N LEU A 418 -10.83 -1.62 -2.38
CA LEU A 418 -11.25 -2.49 -3.49
C LEU A 418 -11.88 -1.68 -4.63
N ASN A 419 -12.69 -0.67 -4.30
CA ASN A 419 -13.35 0.22 -5.27
C ASN A 419 -12.31 1.05 -6.06
N ILE A 420 -11.27 1.56 -5.39
CA ILE A 420 -10.12 2.20 -6.05
C ILE A 420 -9.38 1.21 -6.97
N ILE A 421 -9.11 -0.01 -6.51
CA ILE A 421 -8.44 -1.03 -7.33
C ILE A 421 -9.29 -1.38 -8.56
N ALA A 422 -10.61 -1.55 -8.40
CA ALA A 422 -11.56 -1.85 -9.47
C ALA A 422 -11.64 -0.72 -10.53
N ASN A 423 -11.84 0.52 -10.08
CA ASN A 423 -12.15 1.63 -10.98
C ASN A 423 -10.88 2.26 -11.58
N GLU A 424 -9.81 2.42 -10.80
CA GLU A 424 -8.57 3.05 -11.27
C GLU A 424 -7.61 2.05 -11.93
N THR A 425 -7.72 0.76 -11.61
CA THR A 425 -6.82 -0.29 -12.12
C THR A 425 -7.54 -1.64 -12.40
N PRO A 426 -8.53 -1.71 -13.31
CA PRO A 426 -9.33 -2.93 -13.54
C PRO A 426 -8.52 -4.21 -13.74
N GLN A 427 -7.38 -4.12 -14.44
CA GLN A 427 -6.41 -5.19 -14.64
C GLN A 427 -5.81 -5.74 -13.33
N LEU A 428 -5.60 -4.89 -12.32
CA LEU A 428 -5.15 -5.32 -10.99
C LEU A 428 -6.28 -5.90 -10.16
N TYR A 429 -7.53 -5.44 -10.34
CA TYR A 429 -8.70 -6.07 -9.72
C TYR A 429 -8.91 -7.49 -10.24
N LYS A 430 -8.83 -7.68 -11.56
CA LYS A 430 -8.86 -9.00 -12.20
C LYS A 430 -7.72 -9.90 -11.71
N TYR A 431 -6.51 -9.35 -11.58
CA TYR A 431 -5.33 -10.07 -11.06
C TYR A 431 -5.48 -10.46 -9.58
N LEU A 432 -6.05 -9.59 -8.74
CA LEU A 432 -6.39 -9.92 -7.36
C LEU A 432 -7.41 -11.07 -7.29
N ASP A 433 -8.51 -10.97 -8.04
CA ASP A 433 -9.60 -11.96 -8.02
C ASP A 433 -9.21 -13.32 -8.62
N GLU A 434 -8.80 -13.35 -9.89
CA GLU A 434 -8.59 -14.58 -10.65
C GLU A 434 -7.27 -15.27 -10.34
N TYR A 435 -6.21 -14.50 -10.10
CA TYR A 435 -4.88 -15.06 -9.88
C TYR A 435 -4.55 -15.17 -8.38
N GLN A 436 -4.43 -14.05 -7.65
CA GLN A 436 -3.98 -14.13 -6.25
C GLN A 436 -4.99 -14.88 -5.37
N LEU A 437 -6.27 -14.51 -5.39
CA LEU A 437 -7.27 -15.14 -4.52
C LEU A 437 -7.68 -16.52 -5.02
N LYS A 438 -8.12 -16.66 -6.28
CA LYS A 438 -8.66 -17.92 -6.79
C LYS A 438 -7.60 -18.99 -7.12
N GLN A 439 -6.49 -18.64 -7.77
CA GLN A 439 -5.42 -19.61 -8.13
C GLN A 439 -4.41 -19.81 -6.99
N VAL A 440 -3.74 -18.74 -6.54
CA VAL A 440 -2.63 -18.86 -5.58
C VAL A 440 -3.12 -19.24 -4.17
N LEU A 441 -4.22 -18.65 -3.70
CA LEU A 441 -4.76 -18.89 -2.35
C LEU A 441 -5.97 -19.84 -2.29
N ASN A 442 -6.44 -20.39 -3.43
CA ASN A 442 -7.61 -21.28 -3.53
C ASN A 442 -8.91 -20.72 -2.88
N ILE A 443 -9.02 -19.39 -2.78
CA ILE A 443 -10.20 -18.70 -2.27
C ILE A 443 -11.22 -18.67 -3.43
N LYS A 444 -12.00 -19.74 -3.58
CA LYS A 444 -12.91 -19.96 -4.73
C LYS A 444 -13.88 -18.81 -5.02
N ARG A 445 -14.30 -18.06 -3.99
CA ARG A 445 -15.17 -16.87 -4.12
C ARG A 445 -14.42 -15.57 -4.45
N GLY A 446 -13.09 -15.58 -4.53
CA GLY A 446 -12.28 -14.43 -4.90
C GLY A 446 -12.54 -13.19 -4.03
N VAL A 447 -12.63 -12.01 -4.65
CA VAL A 447 -12.87 -10.73 -3.97
C VAL A 447 -14.22 -10.72 -3.22
N TRP A 448 -15.20 -11.54 -3.62
CA TRP A 448 -16.45 -11.69 -2.86
C TRP A 448 -16.22 -12.21 -1.43
N ALA A 449 -15.23 -13.10 -1.23
CA ALA A 449 -14.85 -13.56 0.11
C ALA A 449 -14.27 -12.42 0.97
N ILE A 450 -13.56 -11.46 0.35
CA ILE A 450 -13.08 -10.26 1.01
C ILE A 450 -14.24 -9.34 1.37
N LYS A 451 -15.14 -9.02 0.41
CA LYS A 451 -16.33 -8.18 0.66
C LYS A 451 -17.16 -8.72 1.83
N VAL A 452 -17.48 -10.02 1.85
CA VAL A 452 -18.22 -10.67 2.95
C VAL A 452 -17.45 -10.59 4.28
N SER A 453 -16.13 -10.80 4.28
CA SER A 453 -15.30 -10.68 5.49
C SER A 453 -15.28 -9.26 6.04
N ILE A 454 -15.19 -8.25 5.15
CA ILE A 454 -15.25 -6.83 5.51
C ILE A 454 -16.60 -6.52 6.18
N ILE A 455 -17.74 -6.91 5.57
CA ILE A 455 -19.08 -6.70 6.15
C ILE A 455 -19.16 -7.29 7.57
N GLY A 456 -18.83 -8.58 7.72
CA GLY A 456 -18.88 -9.27 9.02
C GLY A 456 -17.92 -8.70 10.07
N SER A 457 -16.86 -8.00 9.64
CA SER A 457 -15.95 -7.28 10.53
C SER A 457 -16.43 -5.88 10.92
N THR A 458 -17.24 -5.21 10.09
CA THR A 458 -17.61 -3.79 10.24
C THR A 458 -19.01 -3.59 10.83
N TYR A 459 -19.95 -4.50 10.60
CA TYR A 459 -21.36 -4.30 10.98
C TYR A 459 -21.93 -5.47 11.78
N ASN A 460 -23.05 -5.21 12.46
CA ASN A 460 -23.88 -6.20 13.13
C ASN A 460 -25.17 -6.42 12.32
N PRO A 461 -25.46 -7.63 11.78
CA PRO A 461 -26.78 -7.91 11.22
C PRO A 461 -27.81 -8.01 12.34
N ILE A 462 -28.97 -7.36 12.18
CA ILE A 462 -30.02 -7.31 13.21
C ILE A 462 -31.43 -7.61 12.71
N GLY A 463 -31.62 -7.70 11.39
CA GLY A 463 -32.85 -8.14 10.77
C GLY A 463 -32.64 -8.53 9.31
N ILE A 464 -33.53 -9.38 8.78
CA ILE A 464 -33.43 -9.87 7.39
C ILE A 464 -34.81 -9.90 6.72
N ASP A 465 -34.86 -9.35 5.51
CA ASP A 465 -35.92 -9.56 4.54
C ASP A 465 -35.52 -10.71 3.62
N ARG A 466 -36.10 -11.89 3.85
CA ARG A 466 -35.85 -13.11 3.07
C ARG A 466 -36.51 -13.12 1.69
N LYS A 467 -37.39 -12.17 1.37
CA LYS A 467 -38.02 -12.04 0.05
C LYS A 467 -37.14 -11.22 -0.89
N SER A 468 -36.53 -10.17 -0.35
CA SER A 468 -35.72 -9.21 -1.09
C SER A 468 -34.22 -9.50 -1.01
N ASN A 469 -33.79 -10.47 -0.16
CA ASN A 469 -32.40 -10.69 0.25
C ASN A 469 -31.71 -9.42 0.77
N TYR A 470 -32.47 -8.62 1.53
CA TYR A 470 -31.96 -7.41 2.18
C TYR A 470 -31.70 -7.68 3.67
N VAL A 471 -30.56 -7.22 4.17
CA VAL A 471 -30.20 -7.30 5.60
C VAL A 471 -30.15 -5.90 6.19
N LEU A 472 -30.89 -5.71 7.28
CA LEU A 472 -30.76 -4.55 8.15
C LEU A 472 -29.52 -4.73 9.01
N TYR A 473 -28.54 -3.88 8.76
CA TYR A 473 -27.32 -3.77 9.53
C TYR A 473 -27.40 -2.57 10.49
N THR A 474 -26.66 -2.68 11.59
CA THR A 474 -26.25 -1.54 12.40
C THR A 474 -24.74 -1.52 12.56
N ASP A 475 -24.17 -0.35 12.84
CA ASP A 475 -22.74 -0.18 13.09
C ASP A 475 -22.31 -0.89 14.40
N ARG A 476 -21.01 -0.84 14.74
CA ARG A 476 -20.51 -1.50 15.98
C ARG A 476 -20.97 -0.80 17.27
N SER A 477 -21.35 0.48 17.24
CA SER A 477 -21.91 1.19 18.39
C SER A 477 -23.42 0.99 18.56
N GLY A 478 -24.14 0.54 17.52
CA GLY A 478 -25.59 0.34 17.56
C GLY A 478 -26.42 1.63 17.37
N VAL A 479 -25.78 2.70 16.90
CA VAL A 479 -26.37 4.04 16.76
C VAL A 479 -26.88 4.27 15.33
N TYR A 480 -26.12 3.82 14.33
CA TYR A 480 -26.44 3.99 12.92
C TYR A 480 -26.92 2.69 12.28
N TYR A 481 -27.81 2.82 11.31
CA TYR A 481 -28.56 1.74 10.69
C TYR A 481 -28.59 1.94 9.16
N GLY A 482 -28.59 0.84 8.41
CA GLY A 482 -28.65 0.83 6.95
C GLY A 482 -29.10 -0.54 6.40
N ILE A 483 -29.57 -0.56 5.15
CA ILE A 483 -30.11 -1.75 4.47
C ILE A 483 -29.16 -2.12 3.34
N MET A 484 -28.65 -3.35 3.34
CA MET A 484 -27.78 -3.87 2.28
C MET A 484 -28.44 -5.03 1.54
N ASN A 485 -28.40 -5.00 0.21
CA ASN A 485 -28.67 -6.17 -0.63
C ASN A 485 -27.47 -7.13 -0.54
N VAL A 486 -27.67 -8.34 -0.02
CA VAL A 486 -26.55 -9.28 0.18
C VAL A 486 -26.20 -10.10 -1.06
N ASP A 487 -27.02 -10.06 -2.12
CA ASP A 487 -26.73 -10.70 -3.41
C ASP A 487 -25.84 -9.83 -4.31
N THR A 488 -25.82 -8.50 -4.11
CA THR A 488 -24.93 -7.56 -4.82
C THR A 488 -23.86 -6.93 -3.93
N ILE A 489 -24.06 -6.90 -2.61
CA ILE A 489 -23.25 -6.17 -1.62
C ILE A 489 -23.30 -4.65 -1.87
N GLU A 490 -24.52 -4.14 -2.04
CA GLU A 490 -24.82 -2.72 -2.26
C GLU A 490 -25.76 -2.19 -1.17
N TRP A 491 -25.56 -0.93 -0.75
CA TRP A 491 -26.46 -0.26 0.17
C TRP A 491 -27.72 0.19 -0.57
N MET A 492 -28.87 -0.39 -0.22
CA MET A 492 -30.18 0.16 -0.56
C MET A 492 -30.47 1.40 0.28
N GLU A 493 -30.05 1.39 1.55
CA GLU A 493 -30.07 2.53 2.46
C GLU A 493 -28.71 2.64 3.17
N PRO A 494 -27.94 3.74 3.03
CA PRO A 494 -26.61 3.87 3.61
C PRO A 494 -26.64 3.95 5.15
N MET A 495 -25.48 3.77 5.79
CA MET A 495 -25.30 3.68 7.25
C MET A 495 -25.43 5.05 7.97
N LYS A 496 -26.49 5.82 7.67
CA LYS A 496 -26.73 7.19 8.19
C LYS A 496 -27.95 7.34 9.10
N PHE A 497 -28.82 6.33 9.20
CA PHE A 497 -30.12 6.46 9.87
C PHE A 497 -30.04 6.06 11.34
N ALA A 498 -30.78 6.74 12.21
CA ALA A 498 -30.98 6.36 13.61
C ALA A 498 -32.41 5.82 13.84
N SER A 499 -32.59 4.88 14.78
CA SER A 499 -33.93 4.34 15.12
C SER A 499 -34.77 5.38 15.88
N THR A 500 -35.76 6.01 15.24
CA THR A 500 -36.52 7.14 15.80
C THR A 500 -37.89 6.80 16.38
N LYS A 501 -38.59 5.78 15.85
CA LYS A 501 -39.95 5.43 16.29
C LYS A 501 -40.20 3.94 16.18
N THR A 502 -40.96 3.36 17.11
CA THR A 502 -41.50 2.00 17.00
C THR A 502 -43.01 2.03 17.13
N THR A 503 -43.72 1.67 16.07
CA THR A 503 -45.19 1.59 16.05
C THR A 503 -45.64 0.13 16.17
N PRO A 504 -46.32 -0.28 17.26
CA PRO A 504 -46.94 -1.60 17.37
C PRO A 504 -48.20 -1.70 16.49
N LEU A 505 -48.25 -2.69 15.60
CA LEU A 505 -49.30 -2.91 14.61
C LEU A 505 -49.89 -4.33 14.71
N ARG A 506 -51.16 -4.48 14.33
CA ARG A 506 -51.88 -5.76 14.31
C ARG A 506 -52.60 -5.97 12.98
N LYS A 507 -52.46 -7.17 12.40
CA LYS A 507 -53.18 -7.64 11.21
C LYS A 507 -53.76 -9.03 11.53
N GLY A 508 -55.10 -9.13 11.57
CA GLY A 508 -55.79 -10.35 12.02
C GLY A 508 -55.44 -10.73 13.48
N THR A 509 -54.82 -11.89 13.66
CA THR A 509 -54.29 -12.38 14.96
C THR A 509 -52.81 -12.05 15.17
N ASP A 510 -52.09 -11.69 14.13
CA ASP A 510 -50.64 -11.40 14.18
C ASP A 510 -50.33 -9.96 14.60
N ARG A 511 -49.20 -9.80 15.28
CA ARG A 511 -48.71 -8.54 15.85
C ARG A 511 -47.31 -8.26 15.31
N PHE A 512 -47.02 -7.00 15.04
CA PHE A 512 -45.80 -6.54 14.40
C PHE A 512 -45.25 -5.28 15.07
N PHE A 513 -43.94 -5.06 14.98
CA PHE A 513 -43.31 -3.77 15.20
C PHE A 513 -42.92 -3.18 13.84
N LEU A 514 -43.49 -2.02 13.50
CA LEU A 514 -42.98 -1.17 12.42
C LEU A 514 -41.99 -0.18 13.05
N LYS A 515 -40.69 -0.39 12.84
CA LYS A 515 -39.65 0.55 13.27
C LYS A 515 -39.35 1.55 12.17
N ARG A 516 -39.30 2.84 12.49
CA ARG A 516 -38.82 3.92 11.60
C ARG A 516 -37.36 4.20 11.93
N TYR A 517 -36.54 4.28 10.89
CA TYR A 517 -35.16 4.74 10.96
C TYR A 517 -35.07 6.05 10.18
N SER A 518 -34.42 7.08 10.70
CA SER A 518 -34.42 8.43 10.11
C SER A 518 -33.04 9.08 10.17
N ALA A 519 -32.69 9.82 9.13
CA ALA A 519 -31.44 10.57 9.01
C ALA A 519 -31.66 12.07 9.30
N MET A 520 -30.57 12.83 9.42
CA MET A 520 -30.60 14.27 9.79
C MET A 520 -31.13 15.19 8.67
N ASP A 521 -31.02 14.74 7.43
CA ASP A 521 -31.56 15.40 6.23
C ASP A 521 -33.09 15.27 6.10
N GLY A 522 -33.71 14.39 6.90
CA GLY A 522 -35.14 14.12 6.88
C GLY A 522 -35.52 12.82 6.18
N ASP A 523 -34.58 12.12 5.53
CA ASP A 523 -34.84 10.81 4.93
C ASP A 523 -35.20 9.77 6.00
N TYR A 524 -36.00 8.77 5.61
CA TYR A 524 -36.35 7.66 6.48
C TYR A 524 -36.80 6.43 5.71
N PHE A 525 -36.59 5.27 6.32
CA PHE A 525 -37.19 4.01 5.89
C PHE A 525 -37.86 3.32 7.10
N TYR A 526 -38.57 2.23 6.82
CA TYR A 526 -39.14 1.39 7.86
C TYR A 526 -38.68 -0.07 7.76
N PHE A 527 -38.68 -0.77 8.90
CA PHE A 527 -38.53 -2.22 8.96
C PHE A 527 -39.68 -2.81 9.76
N LEU A 528 -40.44 -3.73 9.14
CA LEU A 528 -41.60 -4.39 9.73
C LEU A 528 -41.22 -5.79 10.23
N THR A 529 -41.24 -6.02 11.54
CA THR A 529 -40.88 -7.31 12.16
C THR A 529 -42.09 -7.92 12.85
N ASN A 530 -42.36 -9.23 12.69
CA ASN A 530 -43.41 -9.89 13.48
C ASN A 530 -42.95 -9.97 14.95
N MET A 531 -43.84 -9.75 15.92
CA MET A 531 -43.49 -9.84 17.34
C MET A 531 -43.06 -11.25 17.73
N LYS A 532 -43.62 -12.30 17.10
CA LYS A 532 -43.20 -13.69 17.30
C LYS A 532 -41.72 -13.89 16.93
N THR A 533 -41.27 -13.29 15.82
CA THR A 533 -39.88 -13.37 15.32
C THR A 533 -38.90 -12.41 16.03
N TYR A 534 -39.33 -11.73 17.10
CA TYR A 534 -38.50 -10.79 17.87
C TYR A 534 -38.38 -11.13 19.36
N ILE A 535 -39.07 -12.18 19.84
CA ILE A 535 -39.10 -12.55 21.27
C ILE A 535 -37.98 -13.56 21.62
N ASP A 536 -37.75 -14.57 20.80
CA ASP A 536 -36.70 -15.58 21.02
C ASP A 536 -35.51 -15.36 20.09
N LYS A 537 -34.33 -15.12 20.68
CA LYS A 537 -33.06 -14.92 19.96
C LYS A 537 -32.46 -16.21 19.40
N ASN A 538 -32.93 -17.37 19.85
CA ASN A 538 -32.48 -18.68 19.39
C ASN A 538 -33.36 -19.23 18.25
N SER A 539 -34.47 -18.56 17.94
CA SER A 539 -35.32 -18.91 16.81
C SER A 539 -34.56 -18.76 15.48
N PRO A 540 -34.68 -19.70 14.53
CA PRO A 540 -34.13 -19.55 13.19
C PRO A 540 -34.77 -18.38 12.41
N ASP A 541 -35.92 -17.89 12.88
CA ASP A 541 -36.61 -16.72 12.34
C ASP A 541 -36.32 -15.42 13.12
N TYR A 542 -35.39 -15.41 14.08
CA TYR A 542 -35.09 -14.20 14.85
C TYR A 542 -34.67 -13.03 13.94
N GLY A 543 -35.33 -11.88 14.10
CA GLY A 543 -35.09 -10.69 13.29
C GLY A 543 -35.65 -10.74 11.86
N VAL A 544 -36.33 -11.82 11.46
CA VAL A 544 -37.02 -11.88 10.16
C VAL A 544 -38.14 -10.84 10.12
N GLY A 545 -38.10 -10.02 9.07
CA GLY A 545 -39.04 -8.95 8.81
C GLY A 545 -39.10 -8.61 7.33
N GLN A 546 -39.55 -7.39 7.02
CA GLN A 546 -39.64 -6.84 5.68
C GLN A 546 -39.06 -5.41 5.67
N TYR A 547 -38.28 -5.10 4.64
CA TYR A 547 -37.86 -3.72 4.35
C TYR A 547 -39.00 -2.96 3.66
N LEU A 548 -39.20 -1.70 4.04
CA LEU A 548 -40.21 -0.81 3.45
C LEU A 548 -39.59 0.59 3.27
N THR A 549 -39.76 1.16 2.10
CA THR A 549 -39.45 2.58 1.84
C THR A 549 -40.31 3.52 2.70
N ALA A 550 -39.99 4.81 2.72
CA ALA A 550 -40.82 5.85 3.33
C ALA A 550 -42.29 5.76 2.88
N GLU A 551 -42.51 5.63 1.58
CA GLU A 551 -43.85 5.59 0.97
C GLU A 551 -44.61 4.32 1.37
N GLU A 552 -44.02 3.13 1.16
CA GLU A 552 -44.66 1.86 1.51
C GLU A 552 -45.02 1.77 3.00
N GLY A 553 -44.13 2.24 3.88
CA GLY A 553 -44.38 2.24 5.32
C GLY A 553 -45.43 3.26 5.79
N ASN A 554 -45.59 4.38 5.08
CA ASN A 554 -46.69 5.32 5.32
C ASN A 554 -48.02 4.77 4.79
N ASN A 555 -48.04 4.29 3.54
CA ASN A 555 -49.20 3.64 2.93
C ASN A 555 -49.71 2.46 3.78
N LEU A 556 -48.81 1.70 4.40
CA LEU A 556 -49.14 0.61 5.32
C LEU A 556 -49.89 1.10 6.57
N LEU A 557 -49.55 2.28 7.11
CA LEU A 557 -50.24 2.91 8.25
C LEU A 557 -51.59 3.51 7.86
N GLU A 558 -51.74 3.99 6.62
CA GLU A 558 -52.95 4.65 6.11
C GLU A 558 -53.99 3.67 5.54
N SER A 559 -53.54 2.52 5.01
CA SER A 559 -54.40 1.49 4.38
C SER A 559 -55.51 0.90 5.27
N GLY A 560 -55.42 1.05 6.59
CA GLY A 560 -56.33 0.41 7.56
C GLY A 560 -56.20 -1.11 7.69
N GLU A 561 -55.38 -1.76 6.86
CA GLU A 561 -55.12 -3.21 6.90
C GLU A 561 -54.35 -3.60 8.19
N TYR A 562 -53.40 -2.76 8.59
CA TYR A 562 -52.71 -2.85 9.86
C TYR A 562 -53.29 -1.82 10.83
N ARG A 563 -53.80 -2.28 11.97
CA ARG A 563 -54.31 -1.40 13.03
C ARG A 563 -53.25 -1.20 14.10
N SER A 564 -52.97 0.04 14.44
CA SER A 564 -52.14 0.34 15.61
C SER A 564 -52.86 -0.08 16.90
N PHE A 565 -52.09 -0.48 17.91
CA PHE A 565 -52.66 -0.83 19.22
C PHE A 565 -51.75 -0.32 20.34
N GLN A 566 -52.33 0.24 21.40
CA GLN A 566 -51.52 0.60 22.57
C GLN A 566 -50.95 -0.67 23.20
N LYS A 567 -49.63 -0.66 23.45
CA LYS A 567 -48.94 -1.73 24.16
C LYS A 567 -49.36 -1.68 25.63
N VAL A 568 -50.43 -2.41 25.98
CA VAL A 568 -50.77 -2.70 27.38
C VAL A 568 -49.64 -3.55 27.95
N ILE A 569 -48.72 -2.89 28.65
CA ILE A 569 -47.67 -3.55 29.42
C ILE A 569 -48.35 -4.08 30.70
N LYS A 570 -48.29 -5.39 30.87
CA LYS A 570 -48.32 -6.09 32.16
C LYS A 570 -46.96 -6.75 32.32
#